data_AF-A0A946ASP0-F1
#
_entry.id   AF-A0A946ASP0-F1
#
_cell.length_a   1.000
_cell.length_b   1.000
_cell.length_c   1.000
_cell.angle_alpha   90.00
_cell.angle_beta   90.00
_cell.angle_gamma   90.00
#
_symmetry.space_group_name_H-M   'P 1'
#
loop_
_entity.id
_entity.type
_entity.pdbx_description
1 polymer ?
#
loop_
_entity_poly.entity_id
_entity_poly.type
_entity_poly.pdbx_seq_one_letter_code
_entity_poly.pdbx_strand_id
1 'polypeptide(L)' 'RHSEQNALLNRNPDMDEVGRSGLYFASDLSSGVSGEVHYVDGGYNLIGVPQPEAD' A
#
# COMPACT_ATOMS: atom_id res chain seq x y z
N ARG A 1 -11.69 -7.72 -7.33
CA ARG A 1 -10.90 -6.49 -7.60
C ARG A 1 -11.44 -5.27 -6.84
N HIS A 2 -12.22 -5.47 -5.77
CA HIS A 2 -12.79 -4.39 -4.97
C HIS A 2 -11.71 -3.44 -4.41
N SER A 3 -10.62 -3.98 -3.88
CA SER A 3 -9.52 -3.15 -3.35
C SER A 3 -8.85 -2.30 -4.44
N GLU A 4 -8.61 -2.85 -5.63
CA GLU A 4 -7.98 -2.15 -6.76
C GLU A 4 -8.78 -0.93 -7.20
N GLN A 5 -10.09 -1.09 -7.32
CA GLN A 5 -11.01 -0.04 -7.79
C GLN A 5 -11.18 1.10 -6.80
N ASN A 6 -10.87 0.83 -5.53
CA ASN A 6 -11.07 1.78 -4.44
C ASN A 6 -9.75 2.38 -3.94
N ALA A 7 -8.61 1.72 -4.17
CA ALA A 7 -7.31 2.28 -3.88
C ALA A 7 -7.10 3.61 -4.63
N LEU A 8 -6.43 4.56 -4.00
CA LEU A 8 -6.11 5.86 -4.61
C LEU A 8 -5.29 5.73 -5.90
N LEU A 9 -4.48 4.68 -6.00
CA LEU A 9 -3.71 4.38 -7.21
C LEU A 9 -4.52 3.64 -8.29
N ASN A 10 -5.78 3.30 -8.03
CA ASN A 10 -6.67 2.53 -8.91
C ASN A 10 -6.05 1.21 -9.41
N ARG A 11 -5.20 0.60 -8.57
CA ARG A 11 -4.54 -0.68 -8.81
C ARG A 11 -4.07 -1.29 -7.50
N ASN A 12 -3.85 -2.59 -7.51
CA ASN A 12 -3.11 -3.25 -6.46
C ASN A 12 -1.61 -3.02 -6.68
N PRO A 13 -0.82 -2.97 -5.60
CA PRO A 13 0.62 -3.01 -5.71
C PRO A 13 1.08 -4.39 -6.20
N ASP A 14 2.15 -4.39 -6.98
CA ASP A 14 2.81 -5.61 -7.43
C ASP A 14 3.69 -6.18 -6.30
N MET A 15 4.03 -7.47 -6.40
CA MET A 15 4.93 -8.14 -5.44
C MET A 15 6.28 -7.43 -5.32
N ASP A 16 6.79 -6.89 -6.43
CA ASP A 16 8.04 -6.14 -6.45
C ASP A 16 7.97 -4.85 -5.62
N GLU A 17 6.82 -4.18 -5.59
CA GLU A 17 6.64 -2.95 -4.80
C GLU A 17 6.62 -3.26 -3.31
N VAL A 18 5.94 -4.34 -2.90
CA VAL A 18 5.98 -4.84 -1.52
C VAL A 18 7.40 -5.27 -1.13
N GLY A 19 8.09 -5.99 -2.02
CA GLY A 19 9.47 -6.42 -1.81
C GLY A 19 10.44 -5.25 -1.65
N ARG A 20 10.29 -4.19 -2.45
CA ARG A 20 11.11 -2.97 -2.34
C ARG A 20 10.87 -2.22 -1.03
N SER A 21 9.62 -2.12 -0.56
CA SER A 21 9.34 -1.55 0.77
C SER A 21 9.93 -2.39 1.91
N GLY A 22 9.88 -3.72 1.79
CA GLY A 22 10.58 -4.62 2.71
C GLY A 22 12.10 -4.44 2.70
N LEU A 23 12.69 -4.31 1.50
CA LEU A 23 14.12 -4.02 1.34
C LEU A 23 14.52 -2.69 1.95
N TYR A 24 13.70 -1.64 1.78
CA TYR A 24 13.90 -0.36 2.46
C TYR A 24 14.04 -0.57 3.97
N PHE A 25 13.09 -1.27 4.59
CA PHE A 25 13.12 -1.58 6.02
C PHE A 25 14.26 -2.48 6.48
N ALA A 26 14.71 -3.39 5.62
CA ALA A 26 15.83 -4.27 5.93
C ALA A 26 17.21 -3.61 5.70
N SER A 27 17.25 -2.38 5.19
CA SER A 27 18.48 -1.68 4.81
C SER A 27 18.80 -0.51 5.72
N ASP A 28 20.02 0.03 5.60
CA ASP A 28 20.44 1.23 6.33
C ASP A 28 19.63 2.49 5.96
N LEU A 29 18.88 2.46 4.84
CA LEU A 29 18.01 3.56 4.40
C LEU A 29 16.89 3.85 5.41
N SER A 30 16.50 2.87 6.23
CA SER A 30 15.50 3.02 7.28
C SER A 30 16.11 3.03 8.68
N SER A 31 17.39 3.34 8.84
CA SER A 31 18.11 3.31 10.13
C SER A 31 17.49 4.15 11.26
N GLY A 32 16.71 5.18 10.92
CA GLY A 32 15.97 6.01 11.88
C GLY A 32 14.49 5.63 12.05
N VAL A 33 14.00 4.56 11.42
CA VAL A 33 12.59 4.19 11.40
C VAL A 33 12.35 2.97 12.27
N SER A 34 11.51 3.11 13.30
CA SER A 34 11.21 2.06 14.27
C SER A 34 9.78 2.19 14.77
N GLY A 35 9.09 1.06 14.98
CA GLY A 35 7.71 1.04 15.49
C GLY A 35 6.64 1.44 14.46
N GLU A 36 7.01 1.54 13.18
CA GLU A 36 6.13 2.02 12.12
C GLU A 36 5.38 0.89 11.40
N VAL A 37 4.16 1.20 10.95
CA VAL A 37 3.38 0.36 10.03
C VAL A 37 3.35 1.03 8.66
N HIS A 38 4.12 0.49 7.71
CA HIS A 38 4.21 1.04 6.35
C HIS A 38 3.22 0.35 5.42
N TYR A 39 2.20 1.09 4.99
CA TYR A 39 1.17 0.59 4.08
C TYR A 39 1.69 0.55 2.65
N VAL A 40 1.56 -0.62 2.02
CA VAL A 40 1.87 -0.87 0.61
C VAL A 40 0.63 -1.52 -0.03
N ASP A 41 -0.40 -0.71 -0.26
CA ASP A 41 -1.74 -1.20 -0.63
C ASP A 41 -2.42 -0.32 -1.69
N GLY A 42 -1.65 0.52 -2.39
CA GLY A 42 -2.21 1.47 -3.35
C GLY A 42 -3.00 2.63 -2.72
N GLY A 43 -2.85 2.85 -1.40
CA GLY A 43 -3.56 3.87 -0.64
C GLY A 43 -4.96 3.45 -0.22
N TYR A 44 -5.25 2.14 -0.24
CA TYR A 44 -6.56 1.61 0.12
C TYR A 44 -6.89 1.85 1.60
N ASN A 45 -5.91 1.81 2.50
CA ASN A 45 -6.10 2.05 3.93
C ASN A 45 -6.68 3.45 4.28
N LEU A 46 -6.56 4.42 3.38
CA LEU A 46 -7.13 5.77 3.56
C LEU A 46 -8.59 5.86 3.12
N ILE A 47 -9.14 4.81 2.51
CA ILE A 47 -10.51 4.80 2.01
C ILE A 47 -11.49 4.48 3.15
N GLY A 48 -12.26 5.48 3.56
CA GLY A 48 -13.28 5.33 4.62
C GLY A 48 -14.59 4.70 4.13
N VAL A 49 -14.98 4.98 2.89
CA VAL A 49 -16.17 4.40 2.25
C VAL A 49 -15.81 4.04 0.81
N PRO A 50 -15.81 2.74 0.43
CA PRO A 50 -15.61 2.32 -0.94
C PRO A 50 -16.69 2.90 -1.87
N GLN A 51 -16.32 3.19 -3.11
CA GLN A 51 -17.28 3.56 -4.13
C GLN A 51 -18.31 2.42 -4.31
N PRO A 52 -19.60 2.76 -4.46
CA PRO A 52 -20.60 1.76 -4.79
C PRO A 52 -20.21 1.10 -6.12
N GLU A 53 -20.37 -0.21 -6.19
CA GLU A 53 -20.16 -0.95 -7.44
C GLU A 53 -21.06 -0.32 -8.51
N ALA A 54 -20.47 0.06 -9.64
CA ALA A 54 -21.27 0.54 -10.77
C ALA A 54 -22.10 -0.64 -11.28
N ASP A 55 -23.43 -0.46 -11.32
CA ASP A 55 -24.38 -1.42 -11.88
C ASP A 55 -24.02 -1.82 -13.33
#